data_AF-A0AAX6GUY2-F1
#
_entry.id   AF-A0AAX6GUY2-F1
#
_cell.length_a   1.000
_cell.length_b   1.000
_cell.length_c   1.000
_cell.angle_alpha   90.00
_cell.angle_beta   90.00
_cell.angle_gamma   90.00
#
_symmetry.space_group_name_H-M   'P 1'
#
loop_
_entity.id
_entity.type
_entity.pdbx_description
1 polymer ?
#
loop_
_entity_poly.entity_id
_entity_poly.type
_entity_poly.pdbx_seq_one_letter_code
_entity_poly.pdbx_strand_id
1 'polypeptide(L)'
;MTLFVSLTMGWPLYLAFNVSGRPYPRFACHFDPNSPIYSDRERAQIFISDAGVLAMFYGLYRLTVAYSLGWVIRVYGVPLLIVNGWLVLITYLQHTHPALPHYDSSEWDWLRGALATVDRDYGILNKVFHNITDTHVAHHLFSTMPHYHAMEATKAIKPILGEYYHFDGMPVYKAMWREAKECVFVEAEKGDDKPKGVFWYGNKF
;
A
#
# COMPACT_ATOMS: atom_id res chain seq x y z
N MET A 1 -2.24 13.66 -6.60
CA MET A 1 -3.11 13.54 -5.40
C MET A 1 -2.32 14.03 -4.20
N THR A 2 -2.90 14.82 -3.29
CA THR A 2 -2.14 15.32 -2.11
C THR A 2 -2.04 14.22 -1.04
N LEU A 3 -1.07 14.32 -0.13
CA LEU A 3 -0.94 13.39 1.01
C LEU A 3 -2.22 13.34 1.85
N PHE A 4 -2.83 14.50 2.13
CA PHE A 4 -4.08 14.57 2.90
C PHE A 4 -5.20 13.78 2.24
N VAL A 5 -5.41 13.96 0.94
CA VAL A 5 -6.44 13.22 0.18
C VAL A 5 -6.09 11.73 0.17
N SER A 6 -4.82 11.38 -0.05
CA SER A 6 -4.37 9.98 -0.09
C SER A 6 -4.67 9.25 1.22
N LEU A 7 -4.35 9.86 2.36
CA LEU A 7 -4.49 9.26 3.69
C LEU A 7 -5.92 9.21 4.23
N THR A 8 -6.86 9.97 3.64
CA THR A 8 -8.24 10.07 4.16
C THR A 8 -9.28 9.54 3.19
N MET A 9 -9.10 9.80 1.89
CA MET A 9 -10.06 9.48 0.83
C MET A 9 -9.46 8.61 -0.26
N GLY A 10 -8.14 8.40 -0.29
CA GLY A 10 -7.45 7.67 -1.35
C GLY A 10 -8.01 6.27 -1.54
N TRP A 11 -8.18 5.50 -0.46
CA TRP A 11 -8.72 4.15 -0.54
C TRP A 11 -10.19 4.11 -1.01
N PRO A 12 -11.14 4.88 -0.43
CA PRO A 12 -12.50 4.98 -0.97
C PRO A 12 -12.57 5.40 -2.44
N LEU A 13 -11.76 6.37 -2.86
CA LEU A 13 -11.72 6.85 -4.23
C LEU A 13 -11.11 5.83 -5.20
N TYR A 14 -10.11 5.06 -4.76
CA TYR A 14 -9.57 3.94 -5.51
C TYR A 14 -10.62 2.84 -5.70
N LEU A 15 -11.35 2.48 -4.64
CA LEU A 15 -12.40 1.46 -4.73
C LEU A 15 -13.54 1.89 -5.66
N ALA A 16 -14.06 3.09 -5.49
CA ALA A 16 -15.23 3.56 -6.23
C ALA A 16 -14.92 4.01 -7.66
N PHE A 17 -13.73 4.58 -7.90
CA PHE A 17 -13.42 5.28 -9.15
C PHE A 17 -12.04 4.96 -9.74
N ASN A 18 -11.31 3.99 -9.17
CA ASN A 18 -9.97 3.59 -9.62
C ASN A 18 -8.97 4.78 -9.67
N VAL A 19 -9.13 5.76 -8.79
CA VAL A 19 -8.20 6.90 -8.68
C VAL A 19 -6.80 6.39 -8.38
N SER A 20 -5.79 6.86 -9.11
CA SER A 20 -4.38 6.41 -9.04
C SER A 20 -4.13 4.94 -9.40
N GLY A 21 -5.16 4.20 -9.82
CA GLY A 21 -5.01 2.84 -10.33
C GLY A 21 -4.47 2.81 -11.77
N ARG A 22 -4.18 1.60 -12.25
CA ARG A 22 -3.83 1.40 -13.66
C ARG A 22 -4.99 1.81 -14.58
N PRO A 23 -4.71 2.33 -15.78
CA PRO A 23 -5.76 2.62 -16.75
C PRO A 23 -6.42 1.34 -17.25
N TYR A 24 -7.73 1.41 -17.49
CA TYR A 24 -8.54 0.35 -18.09
C TYR A 24 -9.31 0.90 -19.31
N PRO A 25 -9.67 0.05 -20.30
CA PRO A 25 -10.40 0.49 -21.49
C PRO A 25 -11.80 1.07 -21.21
N ARG A 26 -12.33 0.90 -20.00
CA ARG A 26 -13.61 1.45 -19.54
C ARG A 26 -13.53 1.77 -18.05
N PHE A 27 -14.61 2.36 -17.53
CA PHE A 27 -14.73 2.67 -16.10
C PHE A 27 -14.45 1.44 -15.23
N ALA A 28 -13.60 1.63 -14.22
CA ALA A 28 -13.18 0.60 -13.29
C ALA A 28 -13.67 0.96 -11.88
N CYS A 29 -14.39 0.03 -11.28
CA CYS A 29 -14.96 0.14 -9.94
C CYS A 29 -14.81 -1.22 -9.25
N HIS A 30 -14.38 -1.24 -8.00
CA HIS A 30 -14.19 -2.49 -7.26
C HIS A 30 -15.51 -3.14 -6.83
N PHE A 31 -16.59 -2.37 -6.82
CA PHE A 31 -17.97 -2.80 -6.51
C PHE A 31 -18.79 -3.15 -7.77
N ASP A 32 -18.16 -3.16 -8.96
CA ASP A 32 -18.79 -3.69 -10.17
C ASP A 32 -18.26 -5.12 -10.39
N PRO A 33 -19.08 -6.17 -10.23
CA PRO A 33 -18.68 -7.55 -10.50
C PRO A 33 -18.23 -7.76 -11.94
N ASN A 34 -18.68 -6.91 -12.87
CA ASN A 34 -18.23 -6.93 -14.25
C ASN A 34 -17.14 -5.89 -14.50
N SER A 35 -16.46 -5.34 -13.50
CA SER A 35 -15.35 -4.38 -13.66
C SER A 35 -14.21 -4.95 -14.52
N PRO A 36 -13.46 -4.13 -15.28
CA PRO A 36 -12.33 -4.64 -16.07
C PRO A 36 -11.14 -5.07 -15.20
N ILE A 37 -11.24 -4.89 -13.87
CA ILE A 37 -10.26 -5.31 -12.88
C ILE A 37 -10.24 -6.83 -12.72
N TYR A 38 -11.42 -7.47 -12.75
CA TYR A 38 -11.59 -8.86 -12.33
C TYR A 38 -11.77 -9.81 -13.50
N SER A 39 -11.40 -11.08 -13.28
CA SER A 39 -11.70 -12.18 -14.18
C SER A 39 -13.09 -12.77 -13.90
N ASP A 40 -13.63 -13.52 -14.87
CA ASP A 40 -15.00 -14.08 -14.77
C ASP A 40 -15.21 -15.01 -13.57
N ARG A 41 -14.13 -15.67 -13.12
CA ARG A 41 -14.16 -16.55 -11.94
C ARG A 41 -14.33 -15.82 -10.61
N GLU A 42 -13.98 -14.54 -10.54
CA GLU A 42 -14.02 -13.75 -9.29
C GLU A 42 -15.38 -13.08 -9.07
N ARG A 43 -16.23 -12.99 -10.11
CA ARG A 43 -17.49 -12.21 -10.07
C ARG A 43 -18.40 -12.58 -8.92
N ALA A 44 -18.56 -13.88 -8.65
CA ALA A 44 -19.39 -14.36 -7.53
C ALA A 44 -18.85 -13.89 -6.17
N GLN A 45 -17.53 -13.83 -6.00
CA GLN A 45 -16.89 -13.33 -4.79
C GLN A 45 -17.13 -11.83 -4.61
N ILE A 46 -17.13 -11.06 -5.71
CA ILE A 46 -17.45 -9.63 -5.67
C ILE A 46 -18.90 -9.41 -5.21
N PHE A 47 -19.87 -10.15 -5.77
CA PHE A 47 -21.26 -10.07 -5.30
C PHE A 47 -21.41 -10.37 -3.81
N ILE A 48 -20.72 -11.40 -3.31
CA ILE A 48 -20.75 -11.75 -1.87
C ILE A 48 -20.11 -10.62 -1.04
N SER A 49 -19.00 -10.06 -1.50
CA SER A 49 -18.34 -8.93 -0.85
C SER A 49 -19.26 -7.70 -0.79
N ASP A 50 -19.90 -7.34 -1.90
CA ASP A 50 -20.83 -6.20 -1.98
C ASP A 50 -22.03 -6.39 -1.04
N ALA A 51 -22.59 -7.61 -0.98
CA ALA A 51 -23.64 -7.94 -0.03
C ALA A 51 -23.18 -7.76 1.42
N GLY A 52 -21.94 -8.16 1.75
CA GLY A 52 -21.32 -7.93 3.06
C GLY A 52 -21.14 -6.45 3.39
N VAL A 53 -20.69 -5.65 2.43
CA VAL A 53 -20.56 -4.18 2.59
C VAL A 53 -21.93 -3.53 2.82
N LEU A 54 -22.95 -3.92 2.05
CA LEU A 54 -24.33 -3.45 2.24
C LEU A 54 -24.89 -3.85 3.62
N ALA A 55 -24.64 -5.08 4.05
CA ALA A 55 -25.04 -5.54 5.39
C ALA A 55 -24.36 -4.72 6.49
N MET A 56 -23.08 -4.39 6.34
CA MET A 56 -22.36 -3.52 7.28
C MET A 56 -22.96 -2.11 7.31
N PHE A 57 -23.24 -1.51 6.15
CA PHE A 57 -23.91 -0.21 6.08
C PHE A 57 -25.29 -0.23 6.74
N TYR A 58 -26.05 -1.31 6.54
CA TYR A 58 -27.33 -1.50 7.23
C TYR A 58 -27.15 -1.59 8.75
N GLY A 59 -26.15 -2.34 9.23
CA GLY A 59 -25.81 -2.40 10.65
C GLY A 59 -25.48 -1.02 11.24
N LEU A 60 -24.63 -0.24 10.56
CA LEU A 60 -24.29 1.13 10.95
C LEU A 60 -25.51 2.05 10.93
N TYR A 61 -26.41 1.89 9.96
CA TYR A 61 -27.67 2.62 9.91
C TYR A 61 -28.55 2.30 11.13
N ARG A 62 -28.70 1.01 11.49
CA ARG A 62 -29.46 0.60 12.68
C ARG A 62 -28.85 1.17 13.98
N LEU A 63 -27.53 1.17 14.10
CA LEU A 63 -26.83 1.80 15.22
C LEU A 63 -27.01 3.32 15.23
N THR A 64 -27.03 3.96 14.06
CA THR A 64 -27.28 5.40 13.93
C THR A 64 -28.68 5.76 14.42
N VAL A 65 -29.70 4.96 14.08
CA VAL A 65 -31.07 5.15 14.55
C VAL A 65 -31.17 4.95 16.07
N ALA A 66 -30.46 3.98 16.64
CA ALA A 66 -30.53 3.66 18.07
C ALA A 66 -29.72 4.63 18.96
N TYR A 67 -28.55 5.08 18.51
CA TYR A 67 -27.57 5.81 19.35
C TYR A 67 -27.16 7.18 18.81
N SER A 68 -27.70 7.62 17.68
CA SER A 68 -27.31 8.80 16.88
C SER A 68 -26.10 8.61 15.97
N LEU A 69 -26.04 9.42 14.91
CA LEU A 69 -24.92 9.48 13.97
C LEU A 69 -23.62 9.89 14.67
N GLY A 70 -23.69 10.84 15.61
CA GLY A 70 -22.52 11.32 16.34
C GLY A 70 -21.87 10.22 17.17
N TRP A 71 -22.66 9.31 17.74
CA TRP A 71 -22.14 8.16 18.46
C TRP A 71 -21.40 7.20 17.51
N VAL A 72 -22.03 6.82 16.37
CA VAL A 72 -21.42 5.93 15.37
C VAL A 72 -20.12 6.51 14.81
N ILE A 73 -20.09 7.82 14.50
CA ILE A 73 -18.87 8.49 14.03
C ILE A 73 -17.76 8.36 15.08
N ARG A 74 -18.04 8.55 16.37
CA ARG A 74 -17.02 8.48 17.42
C ARG A 74 -16.48 7.08 17.66
N VAL A 75 -17.35 6.06 17.67
CA VAL A 75 -16.94 4.68 18.03
C VAL A 75 -16.49 3.84 16.84
N TYR A 76 -16.92 4.17 15.63
CA TYR A 76 -16.60 3.41 14.42
C TYR A 76 -15.92 4.29 13.36
N GLY A 77 -16.51 5.43 13.00
CA GLY A 77 -16.01 6.27 11.91
C GLY A 77 -14.59 6.81 12.13
N VAL A 78 -14.34 7.45 13.28
CA VAL A 78 -13.02 8.02 13.62
C VAL A 78 -11.96 6.91 13.80
N PRO A 79 -12.21 5.82 14.56
CA PRO A 79 -11.26 4.71 14.62
C PRO A 79 -10.95 4.10 13.26
N LEU A 80 -11.97 3.90 12.40
CA LEU A 80 -11.78 3.38 11.05
C LEU A 80 -10.91 4.30 10.20
N LEU A 81 -11.14 5.62 10.26
CA LEU A 81 -10.33 6.61 9.55
C LEU A 81 -8.87 6.59 10.02
N ILE A 82 -8.61 6.45 11.33
CA ILE A 82 -7.26 6.35 11.89
C ILE A 82 -6.56 5.08 11.38
N VAL A 83 -7.24 3.93 11.44
CA VAL A 83 -6.70 2.65 10.94
C VAL A 83 -6.41 2.75 9.44
N ASN A 84 -7.34 3.31 8.66
CA ASN A 84 -7.15 3.50 7.22
C ASN A 84 -5.96 4.41 6.92
N GLY A 85 -5.82 5.53 7.63
CA GLY A 85 -4.71 6.44 7.48
C GLY A 85 -3.36 5.76 7.74
N TRP A 86 -3.25 4.94 8.79
CA TRP A 86 -2.05 4.17 9.07
C TRP A 86 -1.78 3.10 8.01
N LEU A 87 -2.79 2.35 7.57
CA LEU A 87 -2.63 1.31 6.55
C LEU A 87 -2.11 1.91 5.24
N VAL A 88 -2.71 3.03 4.79
CA VAL A 88 -2.26 3.75 3.59
C VAL A 88 -0.85 4.31 3.79
N LEU A 89 -0.55 4.90 4.95
CA LEU A 89 0.76 5.46 5.20
C LEU A 89 1.88 4.40 5.22
N ILE A 90 1.64 3.28 5.89
CA ILE A 90 2.58 2.16 5.99
C ILE A 90 2.90 1.64 4.58
N THR A 91 1.86 1.28 3.82
CA THR A 91 2.02 0.78 2.45
C THR A 91 2.66 1.80 1.52
N TYR A 92 2.28 3.08 1.61
CA TYR A 92 2.89 4.16 0.84
C TYR A 92 4.39 4.27 1.10
N LEU A 93 4.81 4.41 2.36
CA LEU A 93 6.24 4.58 2.66
C LEU A 93 7.05 3.31 2.39
N GLN A 94 6.47 2.14 2.47
CA GLN A 94 7.17 0.90 2.19
C GLN A 94 7.38 0.62 0.70
N HIS A 95 6.52 1.19 -0.17
CA HIS A 95 6.56 0.96 -1.61
C HIS A 95 6.88 2.20 -2.43
N THR A 96 7.04 3.36 -1.79
CA THR A 96 7.43 4.62 -2.43
C THR A 96 8.68 5.14 -1.76
N HIS A 97 9.81 5.06 -2.48
CA HIS A 97 11.11 5.56 -2.02
C HIS A 97 12.06 5.74 -3.21
N PRO A 98 12.89 6.80 -3.29
CA PRO A 98 13.76 7.08 -4.43
C PRO A 98 14.75 5.96 -4.79
N ALA A 99 15.15 5.18 -3.79
CA ALA A 99 16.05 4.04 -3.97
C ALA A 99 15.35 2.73 -4.39
N LEU A 100 14.02 2.73 -4.59
CA LEU A 100 13.31 1.54 -5.05
C LEU A 100 13.16 1.52 -6.58
N PRO A 101 13.61 0.45 -7.24
CA PRO A 101 13.43 0.28 -8.67
C PRO A 101 11.98 -0.09 -9.00
N HIS A 102 11.56 0.29 -10.20
CA HIS A 102 10.35 -0.19 -10.84
C HIS A 102 10.76 -0.97 -12.08
N TYR A 103 10.06 -2.06 -12.38
CA TYR A 103 10.40 -2.94 -13.49
C TYR A 103 9.23 -3.06 -14.46
N ASP A 104 9.51 -3.02 -15.75
CA ASP A 104 8.55 -3.50 -16.75
C ASP A 104 8.63 -5.02 -16.91
N SER A 105 7.81 -5.57 -17.81
CA SER A 105 7.71 -7.01 -18.05
C SER A 105 8.99 -7.67 -18.59
N SER A 106 9.97 -6.90 -19.07
CA SER A 106 11.24 -7.45 -19.58
C SER A 106 12.26 -7.70 -18.47
N GLU A 107 12.20 -6.92 -17.39
CA GLU A 107 13.14 -7.01 -16.25
C GLU A 107 12.49 -7.55 -14.97
N TRP A 108 11.16 -7.63 -14.92
CA TRP A 108 10.44 -8.09 -13.74
C TRP A 108 10.53 -9.62 -13.57
N ASP A 109 10.89 -10.04 -12.37
CA ASP A 109 10.68 -11.39 -11.86
C ASP A 109 10.15 -11.32 -10.42
N TRP A 110 9.78 -12.47 -9.85
CA TRP A 110 9.22 -12.53 -8.50
C TRP A 110 10.16 -11.93 -7.44
N LEU A 111 11.46 -12.22 -7.52
CA LEU A 111 12.41 -11.80 -6.49
C LEU A 111 12.67 -10.30 -6.57
N ARG A 112 12.89 -9.76 -7.77
CA ARG A 112 13.02 -8.33 -8.02
C ARG A 112 11.77 -7.57 -7.58
N GLY A 113 10.59 -8.10 -7.89
CA GLY A 113 9.32 -7.54 -7.43
C GLY A 113 9.19 -7.55 -5.90
N ALA A 114 9.55 -8.67 -5.25
CA ALA A 114 9.47 -8.79 -3.79
C ALA A 114 10.48 -7.88 -3.06
N LEU A 115 11.63 -7.59 -3.68
CA LEU A 115 12.65 -6.69 -3.12
C LEU A 115 12.41 -5.21 -3.45
N ALA A 116 11.41 -4.87 -4.27
CA ALA A 116 11.00 -3.48 -4.55
C ALA A 116 10.22 -2.87 -3.37
N THR A 117 10.81 -2.93 -2.18
CA THR A 117 10.23 -2.45 -0.94
C THR A 117 11.30 -2.06 0.08
N VAL A 118 10.96 -1.20 1.03
CA VAL A 118 11.89 -0.65 2.04
C VAL A 118 11.33 -0.83 3.44
N ASP A 119 12.17 -1.31 4.36
CA ASP A 119 11.85 -1.32 5.79
C ASP A 119 11.97 0.10 6.36
N ARG A 120 11.01 0.48 7.21
CA ARG A 120 10.93 1.81 7.83
C ARG A 120 10.95 1.71 9.34
N ASP A 121 11.71 2.60 9.98
CA ASP A 121 11.69 2.72 11.44
C ASP A 121 10.73 3.83 11.89
N TYR A 122 9.63 3.42 12.54
CA TYR A 122 8.65 4.31 13.16
C TYR A 122 8.85 4.40 14.68
N GLY A 123 9.97 3.92 15.20
CA GLY A 123 10.29 3.91 16.63
C GLY A 123 9.37 3.00 17.43
N ILE A 124 8.73 3.54 18.48
CA ILE A 124 7.83 2.75 19.33
C ILE A 124 6.64 2.15 18.56
N LEU A 125 6.24 2.79 17.45
CA LEU A 125 5.15 2.32 16.61
C LEU A 125 5.48 1.02 15.89
N ASN A 126 6.76 0.67 15.71
CA ASN A 126 7.12 -0.65 15.17
C ASN A 126 6.50 -1.74 16.05
N LYS A 127 6.59 -1.62 17.39
CA LYS A 127 5.99 -2.61 18.30
C LYS A 127 4.47 -2.58 18.30
N VAL A 128 3.86 -1.39 18.26
CA VAL A 128 2.40 -1.22 18.17
C VAL A 128 1.84 -1.88 16.91
N PHE A 129 2.58 -1.81 15.80
CA PHE A 129 2.22 -2.42 14.52
C PHE A 129 2.87 -3.80 14.29
N HIS A 130 3.28 -4.49 15.36
CA HIS A 130 3.83 -5.85 15.27
C HIS A 130 5.04 -6.03 14.34
N ASN A 131 5.84 -4.98 14.20
CA ASN A 131 7.02 -4.85 13.34
C ASN A 131 6.70 -4.90 11.84
N ILE A 132 5.44 -4.67 11.44
CA ILE A 132 5.07 -4.61 10.00
C ILE A 132 5.89 -3.55 9.26
N THR A 133 6.33 -2.49 9.94
CA THR A 133 7.08 -1.37 9.38
C THR A 133 8.54 -1.72 9.09
N ASP A 134 9.18 -2.48 9.97
CA ASP A 134 10.62 -2.80 9.97
C ASP A 134 10.95 -4.27 9.69
N THR A 135 9.96 -5.05 9.22
CA THR A 135 10.13 -6.42 8.69
C THR A 135 9.40 -6.65 7.38
N HIS A 136 9.13 -5.59 6.64
CA HIS A 136 8.30 -5.63 5.44
C HIS A 136 9.01 -6.29 4.26
N VAL A 137 10.31 -6.09 4.11
CA VAL A 137 11.11 -6.83 3.10
C VAL A 137 11.01 -8.34 3.34
N ALA A 138 11.12 -8.78 4.60
CA ALA A 138 10.94 -10.18 4.95
C ALA A 138 9.51 -10.66 4.68
N HIS A 139 8.50 -9.82 4.94
CA HIS A 139 7.11 -10.11 4.60
C HIS A 139 6.90 -10.31 3.09
N HIS A 140 7.55 -9.52 2.23
CA HIS A 140 7.43 -9.72 0.78
C HIS A 140 8.07 -11.02 0.29
N LEU A 141 9.22 -11.40 0.86
CA LEU A 141 9.88 -12.67 0.55
C LEU A 141 9.11 -13.88 1.11
N PHE A 142 8.44 -13.72 2.25
CA PHE A 142 7.74 -14.78 2.96
C PHE A 142 6.35 -14.31 3.44
N SER A 143 5.44 -14.03 2.52
CA SER A 143 4.14 -13.39 2.82
C SER A 143 3.21 -14.20 3.72
N THR A 144 3.45 -15.51 3.85
CA THR A 144 2.71 -16.41 4.75
C THR A 144 3.34 -16.52 6.14
N MET A 145 4.52 -15.93 6.37
CA MET A 145 5.20 -15.98 7.66
C MET A 145 4.44 -15.13 8.69
N PRO A 146 4.18 -15.65 9.90
CA PRO A 146 3.57 -14.87 10.96
C PRO A 146 4.58 -13.87 11.55
N HIS A 147 4.08 -12.75 12.06
CA HIS A 147 4.92 -11.63 12.52
C HIS A 147 5.86 -11.97 13.71
N TYR A 148 5.59 -13.03 14.47
CA TYR A 148 6.32 -13.37 15.70
C TYR A 148 7.82 -13.63 15.46
N HIS A 149 8.19 -14.20 14.31
CA HIS A 149 9.58 -14.45 13.92
C HIS A 149 10.08 -13.53 12.79
N ALA A 150 9.28 -12.54 12.36
CA ALA A 150 9.64 -11.68 11.24
C ALA A 150 10.93 -10.90 11.52
N MET A 151 11.14 -10.44 12.75
CA MET A 151 12.40 -9.76 13.14
C MET A 151 13.63 -10.67 13.09
N GLU A 152 13.47 -11.95 13.41
CA GLU A 152 14.54 -12.94 13.34
C GLU A 152 14.89 -13.21 11.87
N ALA A 153 13.88 -13.44 11.03
CA ALA A 153 14.04 -13.60 9.59
C ALA A 153 14.71 -12.37 8.96
N THR A 154 14.26 -11.14 9.27
CA THR A 154 14.87 -9.90 8.80
C THR A 154 16.36 -9.83 9.13
N LYS A 155 16.77 -10.18 10.35
CA LYS A 155 18.19 -10.19 10.75
C LYS A 155 19.00 -11.22 9.95
N ALA A 156 18.41 -12.38 9.65
CA ALA A 156 19.06 -13.44 8.89
C ALA A 156 19.22 -13.10 7.39
N ILE A 157 18.21 -12.46 6.77
CA ILE A 157 18.24 -12.14 5.34
C ILE A 157 19.06 -10.89 5.01
N LYS A 158 19.13 -9.92 5.92
CA LYS A 158 19.91 -8.67 5.74
C LYS A 158 21.32 -8.89 5.17
N PRO A 159 22.19 -9.72 5.79
CA PRO A 159 23.54 -9.95 5.28
C PRO A 159 23.57 -10.72 3.95
N ILE A 160 22.54 -11.50 3.64
CA ILE A 160 22.44 -12.26 2.40
C ILE A 160 22.05 -11.34 1.23
N LEU A 161 21.08 -10.45 1.47
CA LEU A 161 20.58 -9.50 0.48
C LEU A 161 21.57 -8.37 0.21
N GLY A 162 22.40 -8.00 1.18
CA GLY A 162 23.44 -7.00 1.01
C GLY A 162 22.88 -5.67 0.49
N GLU A 163 23.35 -5.23 -0.67
CA GLU A 163 22.93 -3.97 -1.31
C GLU A 163 21.46 -3.94 -1.76
N TYR A 164 20.83 -5.12 -1.93
CA TYR A 164 19.42 -5.22 -2.33
C TYR A 164 18.45 -5.05 -1.15
N TYR A 165 18.94 -5.03 0.09
CA TYR A 165 18.11 -4.75 1.25
C TYR A 165 18.04 -3.23 1.50
N HIS A 166 16.83 -2.67 1.39
CA HIS A 166 16.60 -1.26 1.66
C HIS A 166 16.00 -1.05 3.05
N PHE A 167 16.60 -0.12 3.80
CA PHE A 167 16.08 0.38 5.06
C PHE A 167 16.20 1.90 5.12
N ASP A 168 15.17 2.56 5.62
CA ASP A 168 15.17 3.99 5.89
C ASP A 168 14.68 4.31 7.30
N GLY A 169 15.61 4.81 8.12
CA GLY A 169 15.35 5.26 9.50
C GLY A 169 14.93 6.74 9.60
N MET A 170 14.64 7.41 8.49
CA MET A 170 14.14 8.78 8.52
C MET A 170 12.82 8.87 9.29
N PRO A 171 12.65 9.86 10.20
CA PRO A 171 11.39 10.05 10.91
C PRO A 171 10.18 10.14 9.98
N VAL A 172 9.09 9.44 10.32
CA VAL A 172 7.92 9.22 9.47
C VAL A 172 7.44 10.48 8.75
N TYR A 173 7.28 11.61 9.46
CA TYR A 173 6.81 12.85 8.85
C TYR A 173 7.78 13.46 7.84
N LYS A 174 9.10 13.28 8.02
CA LYS A 174 10.13 13.70 7.05
C LYS A 174 10.13 12.77 5.85
N ALA A 175 9.99 11.46 6.08
CA ALA A 175 9.87 10.47 5.01
C ALA A 175 8.63 10.78 4.15
N MET A 176 7.46 10.99 4.76
CA MET A 176 6.23 11.40 4.06
C MET A 176 6.46 12.61 3.15
N TRP A 177 7.10 13.64 3.67
CA TRP A 177 7.39 14.84 2.91
C TRP A 177 8.37 14.57 1.75
N ARG A 178 9.44 13.82 2.01
CA ARG A 178 10.42 13.44 0.98
C ARG A 178 9.74 12.66 -0.14
N GLU A 179 8.99 11.60 0.17
CA GLU A 179 8.43 10.75 -0.89
C GLU A 179 7.36 11.50 -1.69
N ALA A 180 6.56 12.34 -1.03
CA ALA A 180 5.57 13.16 -1.74
C ALA A 180 6.22 14.16 -2.70
N LYS A 181 7.46 14.58 -2.44
CA LYS A 181 8.20 15.57 -3.24
C LYS A 181 9.13 14.94 -4.27
N GLU A 182 9.75 13.82 -3.94
CA GLU A 182 10.82 13.19 -4.74
C GLU A 182 10.28 12.03 -5.60
N CYS A 183 9.14 11.43 -5.25
CA CYS A 183 8.54 10.29 -5.95
C CYS A 183 7.26 10.67 -6.69
N VAL A 184 7.38 11.51 -7.73
CA VAL A 184 6.22 12.05 -8.47
C VAL A 184 5.88 11.19 -9.69
N PHE A 185 6.89 10.73 -10.43
CA PHE A 185 6.76 9.84 -11.58
C PHE A 185 7.97 8.91 -11.65
N VAL A 186 7.92 7.89 -12.50
CA VAL A 186 9.07 7.02 -12.78
C VAL A 186 9.61 7.27 -14.18
N GLU A 187 10.93 7.34 -14.32
CA GLU A 187 11.63 7.46 -15.60
C GLU A 187 12.61 6.31 -15.80
N ALA A 188 12.85 5.95 -17.07
CA ALA A 188 13.77 4.88 -17.41
C ALA A 188 15.20 5.22 -16.93
N GLU A 189 15.93 4.21 -16.47
CA GLU A 189 17.34 4.38 -16.11
C GLU A 189 18.15 4.92 -17.30
N LYS A 190 18.95 5.96 -17.05
CA LYS A 190 19.73 6.64 -18.09
C LYS A 190 21.10 5.99 -18.26
N GLY A 191 21.49 5.73 -19.51
CA GLY A 191 22.80 5.20 -19.91
C GLY A 191 22.66 4.07 -20.91
N ASP A 192 23.44 4.09 -21.99
CA ASP A 192 23.35 3.11 -23.08
C ASP A 192 23.70 1.68 -22.62
N ASP A 193 24.48 1.55 -21.55
CA ASP A 193 24.90 0.26 -20.96
C ASP A 193 23.96 -0.24 -19.85
N LYS A 194 22.84 0.45 -19.58
CA LYS A 194 21.91 0.09 -18.49
C LYS A 194 20.80 -0.86 -18.97
N PRO A 195 20.26 -1.72 -18.07
CA PRO A 195 19.18 -2.63 -18.44
C PRO A 195 17.96 -1.84 -18.92
N LYS A 196 17.46 -2.20 -20.11
CA LYS A 196 16.24 -1.60 -20.66
C LYS A 196 15.07 -2.24 -19.93
N GLY A 197 14.36 -1.47 -19.10
CA GLY A 197 13.19 -1.93 -18.35
C GLY A 197 13.23 -1.67 -16.84
N VAL A 198 14.29 -1.02 -16.35
CA VAL A 198 14.38 -0.50 -14.97
C VAL A 198 14.04 0.99 -14.96
N PHE A 199 13.18 1.40 -14.02
CA PHE A 199 12.72 2.77 -13.85
C PHE A 199 12.93 3.22 -12.42
N TRP A 200 13.18 4.52 -12.25
CA TRP A 200 13.47 5.15 -10.97
C TRP A 200 12.59 6.36 -10.76
N TYR A 201 12.30 6.68 -9.50
CA TYR A 201 11.52 7.87 -9.18
C TYR A 201 12.24 9.16 -9.56
N GLY A 202 11.47 10.11 -10.11
CA GLY A 202 11.89 11.47 -10.38
C GLY A 202 10.84 12.49 -9.96
N ASN A 203 11.26 13.75 -9.88
CA ASN A 203 10.42 14.89 -9.53
C ASN A 203 10.62 16.15 -10.39
N LYS A 204 11.46 16.07 -11.42
CA LYS A 204 11.71 17.16 -12.36
C LYS A 204 11.13 16.77 -13.72
N PHE A 205 10.05 17.42 -14.10
CA PHE A 205 9.55 17.39 -15.48
C PHE A 205 10.51 18.13 -16.41
#